data_AF-A0A6I6UJM8-F1
#
_entry.id   AF-A0A6I6UJM8-F1
#
_cell.length_a   1.000
_cell.length_b   1.000
_cell.length_c   1.000
_cell.angle_alpha   90.00
_cell.angle_beta   90.00
_cell.angle_gamma   90.00
#
_symmetry.space_group_name_H-M   'P 1'
#
loop_
_entity.id
_entity.type
_entity.pdbx_description
1 polymer ?
#
loop_
_entity_poly.entity_id
_entity_poly.type
_entity_poly.pdbx_seq_one_letter_code
_entity_poly.pdbx_strand_id
1 'polypeptide(L)'
;MDLRYHYLFWKVAHYLVEYKHYRILNISPDQDEIWLENSGMKEGNIVRIVRKDLDWGNWVKRDLELTSMNGEKIRKTLRKRQLHIKNLYISTYPPVDGDPGLFLDPVNRHKTTIQPILLDGDESVEKLKAHPLFHDGEWVLPPEVLEANVDWIKNMTMTSSSRQIQKERQLFERGKPFFTYLFIAVQVIMFLILEMNGGSKDPETLIQFGAKYNPLMIEGEWWRLVTPIFLHIGLLHLLMNTLALYYLGMAVEKMFGRLRFVLIYMLSGVAGTLASFLFTSNLSAGASGAIFGCFGALLYFGVLHPNVFFRTMGTNIIAVILLNLVLGFSLPGIDNAGHIGGLIGGFLAAGIVSLPNAIRPVRQLLFLLGSILLTGTLVWNGIGGDSSSWDVDTANGVAQEKISNQEWKEAEDILSPVVEEGSPDAQTYFYLSYAEIKQNKLAPAKKHLKAALEEDDRFHEAHYNLALILIDSGEREEALLHAKKAYELNRQDKNYEKLYKELQGSD
;
A
#
# COMPACT_ATOMS: atom_id res chain seq x y z
N MET A 1 -24.68 1.75 52.09
CA MET A 1 -24.55 1.74 50.62
C MET A 1 -25.27 0.49 50.14
N ASP A 2 -26.29 0.63 49.30
CA ASP A 2 -27.12 -0.50 48.91
C ASP A 2 -26.37 -1.41 47.91
N LEU A 3 -26.05 -2.63 48.36
CA LEU A 3 -25.32 -3.64 47.60
C LEU A 3 -26.10 -4.07 46.35
N ARG A 4 -27.44 -4.00 46.35
CA ARG A 4 -28.28 -4.35 45.20
C ARG A 4 -27.99 -3.45 44.00
N TYR A 5 -27.85 -2.15 44.21
CA TYR A 5 -27.51 -1.20 43.14
C TYR A 5 -26.04 -1.28 42.73
N HIS A 6 -25.14 -1.62 43.66
CA HIS A 6 -23.75 -1.89 43.31
C HIS A 6 -23.62 -3.13 42.43
N TYR A 7 -24.37 -4.18 42.72
CA TYR A 7 -24.46 -5.35 41.87
C TYR A 7 -25.08 -5.03 40.50
N LEU A 8 -26.17 -4.25 40.47
CA LEU A 8 -26.79 -3.83 39.21
C LEU A 8 -25.82 -3.02 38.33
N PHE A 9 -25.05 -2.11 38.93
CA PHE A 9 -24.02 -1.33 38.25
C PHE A 9 -23.01 -2.22 37.51
N TRP A 10 -22.42 -3.20 38.21
CA TRP A 10 -21.48 -4.13 37.60
C TRP A 10 -22.16 -5.11 36.65
N LYS A 11 -23.42 -5.48 36.87
CA LYS A 11 -24.18 -6.34 35.96
C LYS A 11 -24.45 -5.65 34.62
N VAL A 12 -24.79 -4.36 34.63
CA VAL A 12 -24.93 -3.56 33.40
C VAL A 12 -23.59 -3.42 32.69
N ALA A 13 -22.51 -3.14 33.43
CA ALA A 13 -21.16 -3.07 32.86
C ALA A 13 -20.75 -4.41 32.21
N HIS A 14 -20.97 -5.53 32.91
CA HIS A 14 -20.72 -6.87 32.41
C HIS A 14 -21.49 -7.14 31.11
N TYR A 15 -22.78 -6.81 31.09
CA TYR A 15 -23.63 -7.00 29.92
C TYR A 15 -23.09 -6.25 28.70
N LEU A 16 -22.71 -4.99 28.87
CA LEU A 16 -22.17 -4.16 27.80
C LEU A 16 -20.85 -4.72 27.26
N VAL A 17 -19.96 -5.17 28.14
CA VAL A 17 -18.64 -5.71 27.76
C VAL A 17 -18.77 -7.07 27.08
N GLU A 18 -19.45 -8.03 27.72
CA GLU A 18 -19.50 -9.42 27.24
C GLU A 18 -20.42 -9.58 26.01
N TYR A 19 -21.63 -9.02 26.07
CA TYR A 19 -22.68 -9.31 25.07
C TYR A 19 -22.84 -8.22 24.02
N LYS A 20 -22.52 -6.96 24.35
CA LYS A 20 -22.61 -5.83 23.40
C LYS A 20 -21.24 -5.34 22.90
N HIS A 21 -20.16 -6.01 23.29
CA HIS A 21 -18.77 -5.76 22.86
C HIS A 21 -18.26 -4.32 23.12
N TYR A 22 -18.77 -3.68 24.17
CA TYR A 22 -18.25 -2.40 24.62
C TYR A 22 -16.89 -2.58 25.30
N ARG A 23 -16.00 -1.62 25.08
CA ARG A 23 -14.69 -1.56 25.73
C ARG A 23 -14.72 -0.53 26.84
N ILE A 24 -14.17 -0.90 28.00
CA ILE A 24 -13.97 0.04 29.11
C ILE A 24 -12.89 1.05 28.72
N LEU A 25 -13.24 2.34 28.74
CA LEU A 25 -12.32 3.46 28.54
C LEU A 25 -11.69 3.90 29.85
N ASN A 26 -12.51 4.02 30.90
CA ASN A 26 -12.09 4.48 32.20
C ASN A 26 -13.02 3.95 33.30
N ILE A 27 -12.48 3.77 34.50
CA ILE A 27 -13.21 3.45 35.73
C ILE A 27 -12.76 4.47 36.78
N SER A 28 -13.69 5.10 37.51
CA SER A 28 -13.33 6.01 38.60
C SER A 28 -12.57 5.27 39.71
N PRO A 29 -11.70 5.95 40.48
CA PRO A 29 -11.02 5.36 41.62
C PRO A 29 -11.98 4.70 42.63
N ASP A 30 -13.13 5.34 42.85
CA ASP A 30 -14.17 4.89 43.77
C ASP A 30 -15.10 3.82 43.16
N GLN A 31 -14.89 3.45 41.89
CA GLN A 31 -15.62 2.40 41.15
C GLN A 31 -17.15 2.62 41.10
N ASP A 32 -17.55 3.88 41.14
CA ASP A 32 -18.93 4.34 41.01
C ASP A 32 -19.22 4.89 39.61
N GLU A 33 -18.22 5.02 38.75
CA GLU A 33 -18.35 5.54 37.39
C GLU A 33 -17.53 4.73 36.39
N ILE A 34 -18.16 4.30 35.28
CA ILE A 34 -17.49 3.61 34.17
C ILE A 34 -17.88 4.27 32.85
N TRP A 35 -16.87 4.56 32.04
CA TRP A 35 -17.04 4.97 30.65
C TRP A 35 -16.74 3.80 29.73
N LEU A 36 -17.65 3.50 28.82
CA LEU A 36 -17.51 2.45 27.82
C LEU A 36 -17.74 2.95 26.40
N GLU A 37 -17.02 2.40 25.43
CA GLU A 37 -17.14 2.72 24.00
C GLU A 37 -17.46 1.47 23.19
N ASN A 38 -18.38 1.58 22.23
CA ASN A 38 -18.49 0.63 21.13
C ASN A 38 -18.00 1.25 19.82
N SER A 39 -16.77 0.91 19.41
CA SER A 39 -16.16 1.45 18.18
C SER A 39 -16.80 0.94 16.88
N GLY A 40 -17.66 -0.09 16.94
CA GLY A 40 -18.31 -0.70 15.77
C GLY A 40 -19.60 -0.05 15.32
N MET A 41 -20.13 0.91 16.09
CA MET A 41 -21.33 1.67 15.71
C MET A 41 -20.92 2.98 15.03
N LYS A 42 -21.62 3.37 13.94
CA LYS A 42 -21.29 4.54 13.10
C LYS A 42 -21.25 5.84 13.91
N GLU A 43 -22.20 6.01 14.80
CA GLU A 43 -22.24 7.08 15.80
C GLU A 43 -21.47 6.61 17.03
N GLY A 44 -20.56 7.44 17.54
CA GLY A 44 -19.72 7.09 18.69
C GLY A 44 -20.58 6.89 19.94
N ASN A 45 -21.04 5.66 20.11
CA ASN A 45 -21.91 5.22 21.20
C ASN A 45 -21.06 5.00 22.43
N ILE A 46 -21.07 6.01 23.29
CA ILE A 46 -20.49 5.96 24.61
C ILE A 46 -21.61 5.61 25.57
N VAL A 47 -21.32 4.69 26.49
CA VAL A 47 -22.17 4.49 27.67
C VAL A 47 -21.37 4.94 28.88
N ARG A 48 -21.92 5.89 29.62
CA ARG A 48 -21.43 6.25 30.96
C ARG A 48 -22.41 5.62 31.96
N ILE A 49 -21.89 4.87 32.91
CA ILE A 49 -22.67 4.33 34.03
C ILE A 49 -22.19 5.05 35.28
N VAL A 50 -23.11 5.63 36.03
CA VAL A 50 -22.84 6.33 37.30
C VAL A 50 -23.73 5.74 38.37
N ARG A 51 -23.14 5.28 39.47
CA ARG A 51 -23.86 4.79 40.64
C ARG A 51 -23.79 5.85 41.73
N LYS A 52 -24.92 6.50 42.01
CA LYS A 52 -24.98 7.56 43.02
C LYS A 52 -26.39 7.77 43.51
N ASP A 53 -26.53 7.99 44.81
CA ASP A 53 -27.79 8.45 45.39
C ASP A 53 -28.00 9.93 44.99
N LEU A 54 -29.10 10.19 44.27
CA LEU A 54 -29.37 11.48 43.67
C LEU A 54 -30.16 12.35 44.65
N ASP A 55 -29.48 13.22 45.39
CA ASP A 55 -30.16 14.07 46.39
C ASP A 55 -31.02 15.18 45.75
N TRP A 56 -30.51 15.87 44.72
CA TRP A 56 -31.16 17.05 44.13
C TRP A 56 -31.03 17.08 42.60
N GLY A 57 -32.08 17.51 41.89
CA GLY A 57 -32.07 17.62 40.41
C GLY A 57 -30.99 18.57 39.86
N ASN A 58 -30.58 19.57 40.63
CA ASN A 58 -29.48 20.47 40.26
C ASN A 58 -28.12 19.76 40.16
N TRP A 59 -27.91 18.70 40.95
CA TRP A 59 -26.70 17.89 40.84
C TRP A 59 -26.64 17.17 39.49
N VAL A 60 -27.76 16.58 39.06
CA VAL A 60 -27.88 15.89 37.76
C VAL A 60 -27.60 16.86 36.62
N LYS A 61 -28.17 18.08 36.66
CA LYS A 61 -27.91 19.12 35.65
C LYS A 61 -26.41 19.42 35.55
N ARG A 62 -25.73 19.65 36.67
CA ARG A 62 -24.28 19.92 36.70
C ARG A 62 -23.48 18.73 36.18
N ASP A 63 -23.85 17.51 36.55
CA ASP A 63 -23.18 16.30 36.08
C ASP A 63 -23.36 16.09 34.57
N LEU A 64 -24.53 16.40 33.99
CA LEU A 64 -24.75 16.38 32.54
C LEU A 64 -23.87 17.42 31.82
N GLU A 65 -23.65 18.60 32.40
CA GLU A 65 -22.72 19.59 31.85
C GLU A 65 -21.28 19.06 31.83
N LEU A 66 -20.82 18.47 32.94
CA LEU A 66 -19.48 17.86 33.04
C LEU A 66 -19.34 16.68 32.08
N THR A 67 -20.38 15.84 31.96
CA THR A 67 -20.47 14.74 31.00
C THR A 67 -20.30 15.25 29.58
N SER A 68 -20.92 16.38 29.25
CA SER A 68 -20.80 17.00 27.92
C SER A 68 -19.38 17.47 27.64
N MET A 69 -18.75 18.14 28.61
CA MET A 69 -17.37 18.60 28.48
C MET A 69 -16.39 17.43 28.31
N ASN A 70 -16.56 16.37 29.11
CA ASN A 70 -15.76 15.16 29.01
C ASN A 70 -16.03 14.41 27.70
N GLY A 71 -17.30 14.35 27.29
CA GLY A 71 -17.72 13.84 25.99
C GLY A 71 -17.03 14.54 24.83
N GLU A 72 -16.94 15.86 24.86
CA GLU A 72 -16.27 16.62 23.80
C GLU A 72 -14.76 16.34 23.72
N LYS A 73 -14.12 16.10 24.88
CA LYS A 73 -12.72 15.62 24.92
C LYS A 73 -12.61 14.23 24.28
N ILE A 74 -13.48 13.29 24.67
CA ILE A 74 -13.52 11.93 24.12
C ILE A 74 -13.76 11.97 22.60
N ARG A 75 -14.72 12.77 22.13
CA ARG A 75 -15.04 12.94 20.70
C ARG A 75 -13.82 13.37 19.89
N LYS A 76 -13.05 14.33 20.41
CA LYS A 76 -11.82 14.83 19.76
C LYS A 76 -10.75 13.74 19.71
N THR A 77 -10.53 13.01 20.80
CA THR A 77 -9.58 11.89 20.87
C THR A 77 -9.95 10.77 19.89
N LEU A 78 -11.23 10.41 19.83
CA LEU A 78 -11.75 9.39 18.90
C LEU A 78 -11.93 9.89 17.46
N ARG A 79 -11.66 11.18 17.19
CA ARG A 79 -11.85 11.84 15.89
C ARG A 79 -13.25 11.63 15.29
N LYS A 80 -14.29 11.55 16.13
CA LYS A 80 -15.69 11.35 15.68
C LYS A 80 -16.34 12.68 15.29
N ARG A 81 -17.18 12.67 14.26
CA ARG A 81 -17.92 13.87 13.81
C ARG A 81 -18.93 14.33 14.87
N GLN A 82 -19.69 13.39 15.42
CA GLN A 82 -20.66 13.56 16.50
C GLN A 82 -20.47 12.44 17.52
N LEU A 83 -20.83 12.70 18.78
CA LEU A 83 -20.78 11.73 19.86
C LEU A 83 -22.16 11.60 20.51
N HIS A 84 -22.59 10.37 20.77
CA HIS A 84 -23.84 10.08 21.45
C HIS A 84 -23.52 9.32 22.75
N ILE A 85 -23.85 9.92 23.88
CA ILE A 85 -23.59 9.38 25.21
C ILE A 85 -24.91 8.93 25.79
N LYS A 86 -25.04 7.64 26.11
CA LYS A 86 -26.11 7.14 26.98
C LYS A 86 -25.59 7.21 28.41
N ASN A 87 -26.15 8.11 29.20
CA ASN A 87 -25.71 8.36 30.57
C ASN A 87 -26.67 7.71 31.55
N LEU A 88 -26.30 6.54 32.07
CA LEU A 88 -27.08 5.74 32.98
C LEU A 88 -26.77 6.14 34.42
N TYR A 89 -27.78 6.64 35.12
CA TYR A 89 -27.75 6.85 36.55
C TYR A 89 -28.39 5.65 37.25
N ILE A 90 -27.67 5.02 38.15
CA ILE A 90 -28.15 3.94 39.01
C ILE A 90 -28.22 4.50 40.43
N SER A 91 -29.45 4.66 40.93
CA SER A 91 -29.71 5.36 42.19
C SER A 91 -30.72 4.61 43.04
N THR A 92 -30.62 4.70 44.35
CA THR A 92 -31.62 4.10 45.26
C THR A 92 -32.97 4.80 45.12
N TYR A 93 -32.94 6.12 44.93
CA TYR A 93 -34.13 6.97 44.84
C TYR A 93 -34.00 7.97 43.69
N PRO A 94 -35.12 8.39 43.08
CA PRO A 94 -35.11 9.52 42.17
C PRO A 94 -34.79 10.82 42.93
N PRO A 95 -34.29 11.87 42.25
CA PRO A 95 -34.02 13.16 42.87
C PRO A 95 -35.30 13.78 43.45
N VAL A 96 -35.21 14.26 44.69
CA VAL A 96 -36.36 14.79 45.45
C VAL A 96 -37.04 15.97 44.74
N ASP A 97 -36.23 16.82 44.09
CA ASP A 97 -36.65 18.10 43.49
C ASP A 97 -36.42 18.15 41.96
N GLY A 98 -36.46 16.99 41.30
CA GLY A 98 -36.18 16.89 39.87
C GLY A 98 -37.44 17.01 38.99
N ASP A 99 -37.38 17.84 37.95
CA ASP A 99 -38.32 17.73 36.82
C ASP A 99 -38.15 16.34 36.17
N PRO A 100 -39.20 15.48 36.12
CA PRO A 100 -39.13 14.19 35.45
C PRO A 100 -38.66 14.28 33.99
N GLY A 101 -38.85 15.43 33.34
CA GLY A 101 -38.35 15.74 32.00
C GLY A 101 -36.83 15.67 31.85
N LEU A 102 -36.05 15.78 32.94
CA LEU A 102 -34.58 15.70 32.92
C LEU A 102 -34.04 14.38 32.36
N PHE A 103 -34.82 13.30 32.41
CA PHE A 103 -34.43 11.98 31.92
C PHE A 103 -35.18 11.55 30.66
N LEU A 104 -36.08 12.40 30.14
CA LEU A 104 -36.87 12.11 28.93
C LEU A 104 -36.14 12.60 27.68
N ASP A 105 -35.70 13.85 27.68
CA ASP A 105 -35.16 14.50 26.49
C ASP A 105 -33.62 14.42 26.40
N PRO A 106 -33.06 14.15 25.20
CA PRO A 106 -31.62 14.23 25.00
C PRO A 106 -31.11 15.67 25.18
N VAL A 107 -30.02 15.81 25.94
CA VAL A 107 -29.31 17.08 26.13
C VAL A 107 -28.25 17.23 25.03
N ASN A 108 -28.45 18.22 24.17
CA ASN A 108 -27.51 18.55 23.10
C ASN A 108 -26.55 19.67 23.52
N ARG A 109 -25.25 19.43 23.39
CA ARG A 109 -24.22 20.47 23.50
C ARG A 109 -23.15 20.31 22.43
N HIS A 110 -23.05 21.33 21.57
CA HIS A 110 -22.18 21.33 20.39
C HIS A 110 -22.37 20.07 19.51
N LYS A 111 -21.37 19.18 19.48
CA LYS A 111 -21.37 17.95 18.69
C LYS A 111 -21.55 16.69 19.54
N THR A 112 -21.96 16.87 20.81
CA THR A 112 -22.17 15.79 21.78
C THR A 112 -23.62 15.81 22.24
N THR A 113 -24.31 14.68 22.02
CA THR A 113 -25.68 14.43 22.47
C THR A 113 -25.63 13.51 23.67
N ILE A 114 -26.32 13.85 24.76
CA ILE A 114 -26.41 13.01 25.96
C ILE A 114 -27.85 12.57 26.13
N GLN A 115 -28.11 11.26 26.13
CA GLN A 115 -29.38 10.69 26.56
C GLN A 115 -29.24 10.26 28.02
N PRO A 116 -29.77 11.02 28.98
CA PRO A 116 -29.86 10.60 30.38
C PRO A 116 -30.87 9.46 30.53
N ILE A 117 -30.56 8.48 31.36
CA ILE A 117 -31.41 7.33 31.69
C ILE A 117 -31.32 7.12 33.20
N LEU A 118 -32.44 7.19 33.91
CA LEU A 118 -32.50 6.91 35.34
C LEU A 118 -32.98 5.47 35.59
N LEU A 119 -32.20 4.74 36.37
CA LEU A 119 -32.51 3.42 36.90
C LEU A 119 -32.60 3.55 38.42
N ASP A 120 -33.82 3.74 38.90
CA ASP A 120 -34.15 3.97 40.30
C ASP A 120 -35.20 2.99 40.81
N GLY A 121 -35.17 2.73 42.12
CA GLY A 121 -36.16 1.90 42.80
C GLY A 121 -36.28 0.47 42.25
N ASP A 122 -37.42 -0.16 42.52
CA ASP A 122 -37.72 -1.52 42.06
C ASP A 122 -37.99 -1.61 40.55
N GLU A 123 -38.32 -0.49 39.89
CA GLU A 123 -38.56 -0.40 38.44
C GLU A 123 -37.27 -0.43 37.59
N SER A 124 -36.09 -0.34 38.22
CA SER A 124 -34.78 -0.31 37.53
C SER A 124 -34.64 -1.40 36.46
N VAL A 125 -35.11 -2.62 36.75
CA VAL A 125 -35.04 -3.76 35.82
C VAL A 125 -36.02 -3.61 34.65
N GLU A 126 -37.21 -3.08 34.91
CA GLU A 126 -38.23 -2.86 33.87
C GLU A 126 -37.79 -1.76 32.90
N LYS A 127 -37.21 -0.67 33.43
CA LYS A 127 -36.62 0.41 32.63
C LYS A 127 -35.47 -0.08 31.74
N LEU A 128 -34.64 -1.00 32.23
CA LEU A 128 -33.63 -1.66 31.40
C LEU A 128 -34.27 -2.51 30.29
N LYS A 129 -35.27 -3.33 30.61
CA LYS A 129 -35.96 -4.17 29.61
C LYS A 129 -36.67 -3.35 28.54
N ALA A 130 -37.19 -2.17 28.88
CA ALA A 130 -37.84 -1.27 27.94
C ALA A 130 -36.86 -0.57 26.98
N HIS A 131 -35.58 -0.47 27.34
CA HIS A 131 -34.62 0.33 26.59
C HIS A 131 -33.96 -0.47 25.43
N PRO A 132 -33.90 0.07 24.19
CA PRO A 132 -33.39 -0.63 23.00
C PRO A 132 -31.93 -1.14 23.07
N LEU A 133 -31.12 -0.65 24.01
CA LEU A 133 -29.76 -1.17 24.20
C LEU A 133 -29.71 -2.40 25.12
N PHE A 134 -30.69 -2.53 26.02
CA PHE A 134 -30.64 -3.43 27.17
C PHE A 134 -31.76 -4.49 27.16
N HIS A 135 -32.74 -4.39 26.25
CA HIS A 135 -33.90 -5.29 26.19
C HIS A 135 -33.55 -6.78 26.06
N ASP A 136 -32.44 -7.13 25.38
CA ASP A 136 -31.99 -8.52 25.23
C ASP A 136 -31.28 -9.08 26.48
N GLY A 137 -31.12 -8.29 27.54
CA GLY A 137 -30.38 -8.67 28.74
C GLY A 137 -31.19 -9.50 29.73
N GLU A 138 -30.52 -10.46 30.38
CA GLU A 138 -31.11 -11.23 31.48
C GLU A 138 -30.92 -10.50 32.83
N TRP A 139 -31.91 -9.70 33.18
CA TRP A 139 -31.86 -8.80 34.35
C TRP A 139 -32.42 -9.41 35.65
N VAL A 140 -32.07 -10.66 35.96
CA VAL A 140 -32.46 -11.30 37.23
C VAL A 140 -31.52 -10.84 38.35
N LEU A 141 -32.06 -10.26 39.42
CA LEU A 141 -31.28 -9.88 40.61
C LEU A 141 -31.47 -10.92 41.72
N PRO A 142 -30.41 -11.29 42.46
CA PRO A 142 -30.54 -12.14 43.63
C PRO A 142 -31.50 -11.51 44.66
N PRO A 143 -32.30 -12.30 45.40
CA PRO A 143 -33.18 -11.78 46.46
C PRO A 143 -32.40 -11.05 47.56
N GLU A 144 -31.19 -11.54 47.86
CA GLU A 144 -30.25 -10.91 48.78
C GLU A 144 -28.89 -10.80 48.08
N VAL A 145 -28.31 -9.59 48.11
CA VAL A 145 -27.03 -9.29 47.46
C VAL A 145 -25.97 -9.09 48.52
N LEU A 146 -24.99 -9.99 48.55
CA LEU A 146 -23.82 -9.90 49.41
C LEU A 146 -22.66 -9.23 48.65
N GLU A 147 -21.65 -8.75 49.39
CA GLU A 147 -20.42 -8.18 48.81
C GLU A 147 -19.75 -9.16 47.83
N ALA A 148 -19.74 -10.45 48.16
CA ALA A 148 -19.21 -11.51 47.31
C ALA A 148 -19.90 -11.58 45.93
N ASN A 149 -21.20 -11.27 45.84
CA ASN A 149 -21.90 -11.23 44.56
C ASN A 149 -21.41 -10.07 43.69
N VAL A 150 -21.16 -8.90 44.29
CA VAL A 150 -20.64 -7.71 43.62
C VAL A 150 -19.23 -7.96 43.09
N ASP A 151 -18.35 -8.48 43.96
CA ASP A 151 -16.96 -8.79 43.58
C ASP A 151 -16.90 -9.84 42.47
N TRP A 152 -17.79 -10.83 42.51
CA TRP A 152 -17.87 -11.86 41.47
C TRP A 152 -18.20 -11.26 40.09
N ILE A 153 -19.25 -10.45 39.97
CA ILE A 153 -19.66 -9.86 38.69
C ILE A 153 -18.65 -8.82 38.18
N LYS A 154 -18.03 -8.07 39.10
CA LYS A 154 -16.93 -7.16 38.78
C LYS A 154 -15.74 -7.91 38.20
N ASN A 155 -15.27 -8.96 38.87
CA ASN A 155 -14.14 -9.77 38.41
C ASN A 155 -14.44 -10.43 37.05
N MET A 156 -15.67 -10.88 36.84
CA MET A 156 -16.13 -11.39 35.55
C MET A 156 -16.03 -10.31 34.46
N THR A 157 -16.51 -9.10 34.73
CA THR A 157 -16.41 -7.94 33.82
C THR A 157 -14.98 -7.61 33.46
N MET A 158 -14.08 -7.57 34.45
CA MET A 158 -12.66 -7.27 34.23
C MET A 158 -11.96 -8.37 33.43
N THR A 159 -12.35 -9.63 33.65
CA THR A 159 -11.83 -10.78 32.89
C THR A 159 -12.32 -10.75 31.45
N SER A 160 -13.60 -10.45 31.20
CA SER A 160 -14.16 -10.27 29.85
C SER A 160 -13.46 -9.14 29.09
N SER A 161 -13.27 -7.99 29.72
CA SER A 161 -12.55 -6.84 29.15
C SER A 161 -11.09 -7.20 28.81
N SER A 162 -10.38 -7.85 29.73
CA SER A 162 -9.00 -8.29 29.54
C SER A 162 -8.88 -9.32 28.41
N ARG A 163 -9.82 -10.27 28.33
CA ARG A 163 -9.89 -11.27 27.26
C ARG A 163 -10.09 -10.61 25.89
N GLN A 164 -10.93 -9.58 25.79
CA GLN A 164 -11.13 -8.84 24.54
C GLN A 164 -9.84 -8.13 24.10
N ILE A 165 -9.17 -7.43 25.02
CA ILE A 165 -7.88 -6.75 24.74
C ILE A 165 -6.82 -7.77 24.32
N GLN A 166 -6.74 -8.91 24.99
CA GLN A 166 -5.79 -9.96 24.66
C GLN A 166 -6.06 -10.57 23.28
N LYS A 167 -7.33 -10.81 22.91
CA LYS A 167 -7.72 -11.28 21.57
C LYS A 167 -7.28 -10.31 20.48
N GLU A 168 -7.46 -9.01 20.69
CA GLU A 168 -7.00 -7.98 19.75
C GLU A 168 -5.47 -7.95 19.65
N ARG A 169 -4.77 -8.00 20.78
CA ARG A 169 -3.29 -8.01 20.81
C ARG A 169 -2.71 -9.24 20.09
N GLN A 170 -3.36 -10.40 20.22
CA GLN A 170 -3.00 -11.62 19.50
C GLN A 170 -3.14 -11.49 17.97
N LEU A 171 -3.86 -10.49 17.44
CA LEU A 171 -3.87 -10.21 16.00
C LEU A 171 -2.55 -9.61 15.53
N PHE A 172 -1.81 -8.92 16.41
CA PHE A 172 -0.59 -8.16 16.09
C PHE A 172 0.71 -8.81 16.55
N GLU A 173 0.65 -9.77 17.50
CA GLU A 173 1.84 -10.34 18.13
C GLU A 173 1.87 -11.89 18.04
N ARG A 174 1.71 -12.46 16.85
CA ARG A 174 1.71 -13.94 16.70
C ARG A 174 3.09 -14.58 16.65
N GLY A 175 4.14 -13.84 16.28
CA GLY A 175 5.47 -14.42 16.12
C GLY A 175 6.59 -13.39 16.16
N LYS A 176 7.83 -13.85 16.28
CA LYS A 176 9.02 -13.00 16.16
C LYS A 176 9.41 -12.87 14.68
N PRO A 177 9.55 -11.65 14.14
CA PRO A 177 9.94 -11.45 12.75
C PRO A 177 11.35 -11.99 12.51
N PHE A 178 11.50 -12.76 11.45
CA PHE A 178 12.77 -13.35 11.02
C PHE A 178 13.02 -13.02 9.55
N PHE A 179 12.04 -13.25 8.68
CA PHE A 179 12.18 -13.03 7.24
C PHE A 179 12.31 -11.55 6.89
N THR A 180 11.69 -10.65 7.67
CA THR A 180 11.91 -9.21 7.51
C THR A 180 13.39 -8.86 7.62
N TYR A 181 14.07 -9.35 8.66
CA TYR A 181 15.51 -9.11 8.85
C TYR A 181 16.35 -9.81 7.80
N LEU A 182 15.98 -11.03 7.41
CA LEU A 182 16.66 -11.76 6.36
C LEU A 182 16.62 -11.00 5.03
N PHE A 183 15.44 -10.49 4.62
CA PHE A 183 15.32 -9.72 3.39
C PHE A 183 16.09 -8.41 3.43
N ILE A 184 16.09 -7.70 4.57
CA ILE A 184 16.94 -6.53 4.75
C ILE A 184 18.42 -6.90 4.57
N ALA A 185 18.88 -7.97 5.22
CA ALA A 185 20.26 -8.41 5.11
C ALA A 185 20.64 -8.77 3.66
N VAL A 186 19.78 -9.52 2.96
CA VAL A 186 20.00 -9.88 1.56
C VAL A 186 20.07 -8.63 0.67
N GLN A 187 19.17 -7.66 0.85
CA GLN A 187 19.16 -6.42 0.06
C GLN A 187 20.42 -5.57 0.30
N VAL A 188 20.87 -5.47 1.55
CA VAL A 188 22.12 -4.77 1.89
C VAL A 188 23.33 -5.48 1.28
N ILE A 189 23.39 -6.81 1.36
CA ILE A 189 24.48 -7.59 0.74
C ILE A 189 24.49 -7.40 -0.77
N MET A 190 23.33 -7.49 -1.43
CA MET A 190 23.22 -7.28 -2.87
C MET A 190 23.63 -5.86 -3.27
N PHE A 191 23.25 -4.84 -2.49
CA PHE A 191 23.68 -3.47 -2.72
C PHE A 191 25.21 -3.32 -2.67
N LEU A 192 25.88 -3.93 -1.68
CA LEU A 192 27.34 -3.93 -1.59
C LEU A 192 27.99 -4.63 -2.78
N ILE A 193 27.39 -5.74 -3.27
CA ILE A 193 27.87 -6.44 -4.46
C ILE A 193 27.78 -5.52 -5.69
N LEU A 194 26.68 -4.78 -5.88
CA LEU A 194 26.55 -3.82 -6.99
C LEU A 194 27.61 -2.72 -6.92
N GLU A 195 27.86 -2.15 -5.74
CA GLU A 195 28.89 -1.11 -5.54
C GLU A 195 30.31 -1.61 -5.87
N MET A 196 30.58 -2.91 -5.69
CA MET A 196 31.86 -3.52 -6.03
C MET A 196 32.03 -3.86 -7.52
N ASN A 197 30.94 -3.88 -8.31
CA ASN A 197 30.93 -4.36 -9.70
C ASN A 197 30.49 -3.29 -10.72
N GLY A 198 30.66 -2.01 -10.41
CA GLY A 198 30.37 -0.90 -11.33
C GLY A 198 29.49 0.21 -10.72
N GLY A 199 28.76 -0.11 -9.65
CA GLY A 199 27.96 0.85 -8.90
C GLY A 199 26.46 0.61 -9.03
N SER A 200 25.72 0.88 -7.96
CA SER A 200 24.25 0.69 -7.95
C SER A 200 23.46 1.68 -8.81
N LYS A 201 24.12 2.69 -9.38
CA LYS A 201 23.51 3.70 -10.25
C LYS A 201 23.84 3.49 -11.73
N ASP A 202 24.73 2.56 -12.03
CA ASP A 202 25.12 2.24 -13.39
C ASP A 202 24.07 1.31 -14.03
N PRO A 203 23.42 1.71 -15.14
CA PRO A 203 22.40 0.89 -15.79
C PRO A 203 22.90 -0.46 -16.26
N GLU A 204 24.12 -0.54 -16.79
CA GLU A 204 24.69 -1.80 -17.29
C GLU A 204 24.89 -2.81 -16.16
N THR A 205 25.47 -2.36 -15.04
CA THR A 205 25.59 -3.14 -13.81
C THR A 205 24.22 -3.63 -13.33
N LEU A 206 23.21 -2.75 -13.28
CA LEU A 206 21.86 -3.13 -12.84
C LEU A 206 21.24 -4.20 -13.76
N ILE A 207 21.35 -4.03 -15.08
CA ILE A 207 20.84 -4.99 -16.06
C ILE A 207 21.55 -6.34 -15.90
N GLN A 208 22.88 -6.35 -15.78
CA GLN A 208 23.66 -7.58 -15.59
C GLN A 208 23.25 -8.35 -14.33
N PHE A 209 22.98 -7.64 -13.22
CA PHE A 209 22.60 -8.25 -11.95
C PHE A 209 21.11 -8.57 -11.82
N GLY A 210 20.30 -8.29 -12.85
CA GLY A 210 18.92 -8.74 -12.89
C GLY A 210 17.86 -7.69 -12.60
N ALA A 211 18.13 -6.41 -12.85
CA ALA A 211 17.09 -5.39 -12.84
C ALA A 211 16.01 -5.70 -13.89
N LYS A 212 14.81 -5.16 -13.68
CA LYS A 212 13.71 -5.26 -14.64
C LYS A 212 14.12 -4.48 -15.87
N TYR A 213 14.20 -5.16 -17.02
CA TYR A 213 14.55 -4.58 -18.30
C TYR A 213 13.71 -5.26 -19.38
N ASN A 214 12.81 -4.51 -20.01
CA ASN A 214 11.78 -5.06 -20.91
C ASN A 214 12.37 -5.90 -22.06
N PRO A 215 13.41 -5.44 -22.78
CA PRO A 215 13.93 -6.17 -23.92
C PRO A 215 14.35 -7.61 -23.59
N LEU A 216 15.21 -7.78 -22.59
CA LEU A 216 15.67 -9.11 -22.18
C LEU A 216 14.54 -9.98 -21.60
N MET A 217 13.52 -9.38 -20.99
CA MET A 217 12.36 -10.12 -20.52
C MET A 217 11.51 -10.65 -21.67
N ILE A 218 11.36 -9.88 -22.75
CA ILE A 218 10.68 -10.30 -23.99
C ILE A 218 11.45 -11.46 -24.64
N GLU A 219 12.78 -11.41 -24.62
CA GLU A 219 13.66 -12.49 -25.09
C GLU A 219 13.71 -13.71 -24.14
N GLY A 220 12.96 -13.69 -23.03
CA GLY A 220 12.71 -14.86 -22.20
C GLY A 220 13.38 -14.87 -20.82
N GLU A 221 14.03 -13.78 -20.41
CA GLU A 221 14.64 -13.64 -19.08
C GLU A 221 13.60 -13.38 -17.97
N TRP A 222 12.56 -14.20 -17.88
CA TRP A 222 11.44 -14.07 -16.92
C TRP A 222 11.84 -14.13 -15.44
N TRP A 223 13.06 -14.62 -15.13
CA TRP A 223 13.62 -14.55 -13.80
C TRP A 223 13.78 -13.10 -13.29
N ARG A 224 13.84 -12.12 -14.21
CA ARG A 224 13.76 -10.67 -13.93
C ARG A 224 12.43 -10.21 -13.33
N LEU A 225 11.42 -11.07 -13.22
CA LEU A 225 10.23 -10.78 -12.42
C LEU A 225 10.54 -10.76 -10.90
N VAL A 226 11.55 -11.51 -10.47
CA VAL A 226 11.86 -11.76 -9.06
C VAL A 226 13.10 -11.00 -8.60
N THR A 227 14.19 -11.04 -9.37
CA THR A 227 15.48 -10.47 -8.98
C THR A 227 15.47 -8.98 -8.63
N PRO A 228 14.67 -8.10 -9.28
CA PRO A 228 14.68 -6.66 -8.96
C PRO A 228 14.28 -6.34 -7.52
N ILE A 229 13.55 -7.24 -6.85
CA ILE A 229 13.13 -7.09 -5.44
C ILE A 229 14.35 -6.94 -4.50
N PHE A 230 15.51 -7.46 -4.91
CA PHE A 230 16.72 -7.48 -4.09
C PHE A 230 17.76 -6.41 -4.48
N LEU A 231 17.56 -5.72 -5.61
CA LEU A 231 18.46 -4.70 -6.12
C LEU A 231 17.97 -3.30 -5.72
N HIS A 232 18.86 -2.33 -5.59
CA HIS A 232 18.51 -0.96 -5.20
C HIS A 232 19.37 0.05 -5.93
N ILE A 233 18.72 1.10 -6.45
CA ILE A 233 19.40 2.18 -7.18
C ILE A 233 19.84 3.27 -6.20
N GLY A 234 21.11 3.25 -5.80
CA GLY A 234 21.70 4.21 -4.87
C GLY A 234 21.32 4.02 -3.40
N LEU A 235 22.15 4.59 -2.52
CA LEU A 235 22.07 4.39 -1.06
C LEU A 235 20.77 4.90 -0.43
N LEU A 236 20.28 6.07 -0.87
CA LEU A 236 19.05 6.65 -0.31
C LEU A 236 17.83 5.75 -0.56
N HIS A 237 17.74 5.17 -1.77
CA HIS A 237 16.66 4.26 -2.11
C HIS A 237 16.70 2.99 -1.24
N LEU A 238 17.89 2.40 -1.05
CA LEU A 238 18.07 1.28 -0.12
C LEU A 238 17.65 1.64 1.31
N LEU A 239 18.07 2.80 1.82
CA LEU A 239 17.77 3.23 3.19
C LEU A 239 16.26 3.36 3.41
N MET A 240 15.56 4.02 2.48
CA MET A 240 14.12 4.24 2.58
C MET A 240 13.34 2.92 2.48
N ASN A 241 13.71 2.03 1.56
CA ASN A 241 13.09 0.70 1.47
C ASN A 241 13.39 -0.16 2.70
N THR A 242 14.61 -0.11 3.22
CA THR A 242 14.99 -0.83 4.45
C THR A 242 14.16 -0.37 5.63
N LEU A 243 13.99 0.95 5.80
CA LEU A 243 13.17 1.52 6.87
C LEU A 243 11.70 1.12 6.73
N ALA A 244 11.16 1.21 5.51
CA ALA A 244 9.78 0.81 5.23
C ALA A 244 9.56 -0.68 5.46
N LEU A 245 10.46 -1.54 4.98
CA LEU A 245 10.44 -2.98 5.19
C LEU A 245 10.57 -3.34 6.67
N TYR A 246 11.42 -2.64 7.42
CA TYR A 246 11.54 -2.85 8.86
C TYR A 246 10.19 -2.64 9.55
N TYR A 247 9.51 -1.50 9.36
CA TYR A 247 8.24 -1.25 10.05
C TYR A 247 7.08 -2.07 9.49
N LEU A 248 6.89 -2.07 8.18
CA LEU A 248 5.74 -2.72 7.53
C LEU A 248 5.91 -4.23 7.45
N GLY A 249 7.10 -4.69 7.08
CA GLY A 249 7.43 -6.12 7.03
C GLY A 249 7.28 -6.77 8.40
N MET A 250 7.80 -6.14 9.47
CA MET A 250 7.59 -6.65 10.82
C MET A 250 6.11 -6.70 11.21
N ALA A 251 5.32 -5.67 10.87
CA ALA A 251 3.90 -5.67 11.17
C ALA A 251 3.19 -6.83 10.47
N VAL A 252 3.40 -6.98 9.15
CA VAL A 252 2.78 -8.05 8.37
C VAL A 252 3.26 -9.44 8.82
N GLU A 253 4.56 -9.62 9.07
CA GLU A 253 5.12 -10.90 9.52
C GLU A 253 4.59 -11.30 10.91
N LYS A 254 4.44 -10.35 11.83
CA LYS A 254 3.85 -10.62 13.15
C LYS A 254 2.36 -10.93 13.09
N MET A 255 1.62 -10.38 12.11
CA MET A 255 0.17 -10.56 11.96
C MET A 255 -0.20 -11.84 11.20
N PHE A 256 0.48 -12.10 10.07
CA PHE A 256 0.22 -13.22 9.17
C PHE A 256 1.08 -14.46 9.47
N GLY A 257 2.22 -14.27 10.13
CA GLY A 257 3.20 -15.31 10.39
C GLY A 257 4.22 -15.45 9.25
N ARG A 258 5.32 -16.16 9.55
CA ARG A 258 6.55 -16.24 8.74
C ARG A 258 6.32 -16.65 7.28
N LEU A 259 5.77 -17.84 7.05
CA LEU A 259 5.58 -18.38 5.68
C LEU A 259 4.60 -17.53 4.86
N ARG A 260 3.51 -17.06 5.49
CA ARG A 260 2.51 -16.22 4.81
C ARG A 260 3.10 -14.87 4.44
N PHE A 261 3.94 -14.29 5.29
CA PHE A 261 4.66 -13.06 4.97
C PHE A 261 5.59 -13.24 3.76
N VAL A 262 6.36 -14.33 3.70
CA VAL A 262 7.21 -14.61 2.52
C VAL A 262 6.37 -14.68 1.25
N LEU A 263 5.25 -15.40 1.27
CA LEU A 263 4.35 -15.49 0.12
C LEU A 263 3.77 -14.14 -0.26
N ILE A 264 3.28 -13.35 0.70
CA ILE A 264 2.77 -12.00 0.47
C ILE A 264 3.87 -11.14 -0.15
N TYR A 265 5.05 -11.07 0.47
CA TYR A 265 6.14 -10.21 0.05
C TYR A 265 6.62 -10.56 -1.37
N MET A 266 6.90 -11.84 -1.64
CA MET A 266 7.41 -12.27 -2.94
C MET A 266 6.36 -12.15 -4.05
N LEU A 267 5.12 -12.57 -3.82
CA LEU A 267 4.06 -12.46 -4.83
C LEU A 267 3.71 -11.00 -5.13
N SER A 268 3.77 -10.12 -4.12
CA SER A 268 3.57 -8.69 -4.34
C SER A 268 4.72 -8.08 -5.14
N GLY A 269 5.96 -8.46 -4.83
CA GLY A 269 7.12 -8.01 -5.60
C GLY A 269 7.01 -8.43 -7.07
N VAL A 270 6.68 -9.69 -7.34
CA VAL A 270 6.45 -10.21 -8.69
C VAL A 270 5.28 -9.49 -9.39
N ALA A 271 4.16 -9.28 -8.70
CA ALA A 271 3.02 -8.54 -9.26
C ALA A 271 3.38 -7.08 -9.57
N GLY A 272 4.22 -6.45 -8.74
CA GLY A 272 4.78 -5.14 -8.99
C GLY A 272 5.68 -5.12 -10.22
N THR A 273 6.66 -6.03 -10.30
CA THR A 273 7.55 -6.12 -11.46
C THR A 273 6.78 -6.43 -12.74
N LEU A 274 5.74 -7.27 -12.68
CA LEU A 274 4.89 -7.57 -13.82
C LEU A 274 4.11 -6.33 -14.27
N ALA A 275 3.49 -5.58 -13.34
CA ALA A 275 2.81 -4.34 -13.70
C ALA A 275 3.79 -3.30 -14.28
N SER A 276 4.99 -3.19 -13.71
CA SER A 276 6.06 -2.34 -14.24
C SER A 276 6.44 -2.74 -15.67
N PHE A 277 6.63 -4.04 -15.93
CA PHE A 277 6.94 -4.59 -17.24
C PHE A 277 5.85 -4.27 -18.28
N LEU A 278 4.57 -4.42 -17.92
CA LEU A 278 3.45 -4.24 -18.85
C LEU A 278 3.10 -2.76 -19.12
N PHE A 279 3.41 -1.85 -18.20
CA PHE A 279 2.93 -0.46 -18.29
C PHE A 279 4.05 0.58 -18.36
N THR A 280 5.32 0.19 -18.23
CA THR A 280 6.47 1.10 -18.30
C THR A 280 7.67 0.45 -18.98
N SER A 281 8.44 1.24 -19.72
CA SER A 281 9.70 0.83 -20.35
C SER A 281 10.90 0.91 -19.43
N ASN A 282 10.85 1.87 -18.50
CA ASN A 282 11.93 2.24 -17.60
C ASN A 282 12.60 1.03 -16.92
N LEU A 283 13.93 1.09 -16.85
CA LEU A 283 14.75 0.23 -16.00
C LEU A 283 14.28 0.39 -14.54
N SER A 284 14.00 -0.73 -13.87
CA SER A 284 13.48 -0.70 -12.50
C SER A 284 14.18 -1.72 -11.60
N ALA A 285 14.51 -1.29 -10.38
CA ALA A 285 15.11 -2.11 -9.35
C ALA A 285 14.71 -1.56 -7.97
N GLY A 286 14.27 -2.43 -7.08
CA GLY A 286 13.84 -2.04 -5.74
C GLY A 286 12.88 -3.02 -5.09
N ALA A 287 12.94 -3.10 -3.76
CA ALA A 287 11.96 -3.80 -2.94
C ALA A 287 10.58 -3.09 -2.86
N SER A 288 10.44 -1.90 -3.44
CA SER A 288 9.30 -1.01 -3.22
C SER A 288 7.95 -1.64 -3.62
N GLY A 289 7.87 -2.40 -4.72
CA GLY A 289 6.67 -3.16 -5.08
C GLY A 289 6.25 -4.17 -4.01
N ALA A 290 7.21 -4.92 -3.44
CA ALA A 290 6.96 -5.86 -2.34
C ALA A 290 6.54 -5.16 -1.03
N ILE A 291 7.10 -3.97 -0.77
CA ILE A 291 6.74 -3.12 0.38
C ILE A 291 5.32 -2.55 0.21
N PHE A 292 4.95 -2.11 -0.99
CA PHE A 292 3.55 -1.77 -1.30
C PHE A 292 2.62 -2.97 -1.16
N GLY A 293 3.11 -4.17 -1.42
CA GLY A 293 2.45 -5.41 -1.04
C GLY A 293 2.12 -5.55 0.44
N CYS A 294 3.04 -5.11 1.31
CA CYS A 294 2.79 -5.08 2.75
C CYS A 294 1.64 -4.10 3.10
N PHE A 295 1.57 -2.95 2.43
CA PHE A 295 0.40 -2.07 2.55
C PHE A 295 -0.89 -2.77 2.09
N GLY A 296 -0.84 -3.49 0.97
CA GLY A 296 -1.98 -4.26 0.45
C GLY A 296 -2.49 -5.31 1.44
N ALA A 297 -1.56 -6.02 2.09
CA ALA A 297 -1.90 -6.99 3.13
C ALA A 297 -2.53 -6.34 4.37
N LEU A 298 -2.07 -5.15 4.77
CA LEU A 298 -2.68 -4.38 5.87
C LEU A 298 -4.06 -3.85 5.50
N LEU A 299 -4.30 -3.46 4.24
CA LEU A 299 -5.64 -3.11 3.75
C LEU A 299 -6.57 -4.33 3.77
N TYR A 300 -6.09 -5.51 3.37
CA TYR A 300 -6.85 -6.75 3.50
C TYR A 300 -7.23 -7.06 4.95
N PHE A 301 -6.30 -6.85 5.89
CA PHE A 301 -6.61 -6.90 7.32
C PHE A 301 -7.70 -5.89 7.72
N GLY A 302 -7.65 -4.67 7.17
CA GLY A 302 -8.68 -3.64 7.36
C GLY A 302 -10.07 -4.05 6.88
N VAL A 303 -10.16 -4.85 5.81
CA VAL A 303 -11.44 -5.43 5.35
C VAL A 303 -11.97 -6.48 6.34
N LEU A 304 -11.09 -7.27 6.96
CA LEU A 304 -11.49 -8.28 7.96
C LEU A 304 -11.83 -7.69 9.32
N HIS A 305 -11.11 -6.64 9.73
CA HIS A 305 -11.17 -6.06 11.07
C HIS A 305 -11.22 -4.52 11.03
N PRO A 306 -12.26 -3.91 10.40
CA PRO A 306 -12.29 -2.47 10.13
C PRO A 306 -12.19 -1.62 11.40
N ASN A 307 -12.89 -2.00 12.47
CA ASN A 307 -12.88 -1.26 13.73
C ASN A 307 -11.49 -1.25 14.39
N VAL A 308 -10.81 -2.40 14.37
CA VAL A 308 -9.45 -2.51 14.94
C VAL A 308 -8.47 -1.74 14.05
N PHE A 309 -8.55 -1.91 12.73
CA PHE A 309 -7.68 -1.25 11.77
C PHE A 309 -7.71 0.27 11.88
N PHE A 310 -8.88 0.91 11.78
CA PHE A 310 -8.99 2.36 11.82
C PHE A 310 -8.61 2.95 13.18
N ARG A 311 -8.78 2.19 14.26
CA ARG A 311 -8.38 2.61 15.61
C ARG A 311 -6.87 2.56 15.82
N THR A 312 -6.15 1.61 15.20
CA THR A 312 -4.72 1.41 15.46
C THR A 312 -3.80 2.04 14.41
N MET A 313 -4.06 1.81 13.12
CA MET A 313 -3.10 2.15 12.05
C MET A 313 -3.73 2.65 10.76
N GLY A 314 -5.02 2.42 10.53
CA GLY A 314 -5.63 2.53 9.21
C GLY A 314 -5.56 3.92 8.58
N THR A 315 -5.81 4.97 9.37
CA THR A 315 -5.69 6.36 8.90
C THR A 315 -4.27 6.68 8.43
N ASN A 316 -3.26 6.25 9.20
CA ASN A 316 -1.86 6.51 8.88
C ASN A 316 -1.42 5.71 7.65
N ILE A 317 -1.82 4.44 7.56
CA ILE A 317 -1.54 3.58 6.41
C ILE A 317 -2.12 4.18 5.13
N ILE A 318 -3.40 4.57 5.13
CA ILE A 318 -4.04 5.17 3.96
C ILE A 318 -3.37 6.49 3.58
N ALA A 319 -3.05 7.35 4.55
CA ALA A 319 -2.37 8.61 4.29
C ALA A 319 -0.99 8.41 3.66
N VAL A 320 -0.21 7.43 4.15
CA VAL A 320 1.12 7.12 3.60
C VAL A 320 1.02 6.54 2.20
N ILE A 321 0.05 5.66 1.91
CA ILE A 321 -0.19 5.14 0.55
C ILE A 321 -0.49 6.29 -0.41
N LEU A 322 -1.44 7.16 -0.05
CA LEU A 322 -1.83 8.30 -0.89
C LEU A 322 -0.65 9.26 -1.11
N LEU A 323 0.12 9.56 -0.06
CA LEU A 323 1.29 10.43 -0.17
C LEU A 323 2.35 9.83 -1.11
N ASN A 324 2.68 8.53 -0.97
CA ASN A 324 3.68 7.90 -1.84
C ASN A 324 3.22 7.86 -3.30
N LEU A 325 1.94 7.58 -3.56
CA LEU A 325 1.41 7.58 -4.94
C LEU A 325 1.42 8.99 -5.53
N VAL A 326 1.00 10.02 -4.78
CA VAL A 326 1.04 11.42 -5.25
C VAL A 326 2.47 11.86 -5.55
N LEU A 327 3.41 11.57 -4.64
CA LEU A 327 4.83 11.87 -4.87
C LEU A 327 5.39 11.08 -6.05
N GLY A 328 5.00 9.81 -6.17
CA GLY A 328 5.38 8.93 -7.26
C GLY A 328 4.95 9.44 -8.62
N PHE A 329 3.73 9.96 -8.77
CA PHE A 329 3.28 10.58 -10.01
C PHE A 329 3.89 11.97 -10.25
N SER A 330 4.43 12.61 -9.21
CA SER A 330 5.00 13.96 -9.31
C SER A 330 6.51 13.98 -9.61
N LEU A 331 7.22 12.87 -9.33
CA LEU A 331 8.67 12.79 -9.47
C LEU A 331 9.06 11.82 -10.60
N PRO A 332 9.86 12.26 -11.59
CA PRO A 332 10.37 11.38 -12.64
C PRO A 332 11.21 10.23 -12.09
N GLY A 333 11.15 9.07 -12.74
CA GLY A 333 11.93 7.89 -12.37
C GLY A 333 11.32 7.03 -11.24
N ILE A 334 10.11 7.34 -10.77
CA ILE A 334 9.38 6.48 -9.82
C ILE A 334 8.43 5.53 -10.55
N ASP A 335 8.57 4.25 -10.25
CA ASP A 335 7.79 3.16 -10.85
C ASP A 335 6.41 3.00 -10.17
N ASN A 336 5.46 3.88 -10.53
CA ASN A 336 4.10 3.84 -10.00
C ASN A 336 3.32 2.58 -10.42
N ALA A 337 3.57 2.07 -11.62
CA ALA A 337 2.98 0.82 -12.08
C ALA A 337 3.39 -0.33 -11.15
N GLY A 338 4.67 -0.40 -10.81
CA GLY A 338 5.20 -1.35 -9.82
C GLY A 338 4.61 -1.18 -8.42
N HIS A 339 4.41 0.05 -7.95
CA HIS A 339 3.80 0.31 -6.64
C HIS A 339 2.33 -0.12 -6.59
N ILE A 340 1.54 0.23 -7.60
CA ILE A 340 0.12 -0.13 -7.69
C ILE A 340 -0.03 -1.64 -7.87
N GLY A 341 0.76 -2.25 -8.77
CA GLY A 341 0.80 -3.69 -8.97
C GLY A 341 1.17 -4.44 -7.70
N GLY A 342 2.17 -3.94 -6.96
CA GLY A 342 2.55 -4.46 -5.66
C GLY A 342 1.43 -4.36 -4.61
N LEU A 343 0.76 -3.20 -4.52
CA LEU A 343 -0.36 -2.98 -3.60
C LEU A 343 -1.52 -3.95 -3.84
N ILE A 344 -1.93 -4.10 -5.09
CA ILE A 344 -3.00 -5.03 -5.51
C ILE A 344 -2.54 -6.47 -5.28
N GLY A 345 -1.32 -6.81 -5.70
CA GLY A 345 -0.72 -8.13 -5.52
C GLY A 345 -0.68 -8.56 -4.06
N GLY A 346 -0.30 -7.66 -3.15
CA GLY A 346 -0.28 -7.95 -1.71
C GLY A 346 -1.65 -8.10 -1.09
N PHE A 347 -2.64 -7.30 -1.52
CA PHE A 347 -4.02 -7.47 -1.10
C PHE A 347 -4.58 -8.84 -1.54
N LEU A 348 -4.31 -9.23 -2.78
CA LEU A 348 -4.73 -10.52 -3.33
C LEU A 348 -4.01 -11.69 -2.65
N ALA A 349 -2.68 -11.61 -2.51
CA ALA A 349 -1.87 -12.61 -1.83
C ALA A 349 -2.31 -12.80 -0.38
N ALA A 350 -2.58 -11.71 0.34
CA ALA A 350 -3.15 -11.77 1.69
C ALA A 350 -4.53 -12.44 1.72
N GLY A 351 -5.35 -12.24 0.69
CA GLY A 351 -6.63 -12.93 0.49
C GLY A 351 -6.49 -14.43 0.24
N ILE A 352 -5.47 -14.85 -0.50
CA ILE A 352 -5.16 -16.26 -0.77
C ILE A 352 -4.67 -16.96 0.51
N VAL A 353 -3.69 -16.38 1.22
CA VAL A 353 -3.08 -17.03 2.40
C VAL A 353 -3.90 -16.88 3.68
N SER A 354 -4.74 -15.84 3.74
CA SER A 354 -5.55 -15.40 4.88
C SER A 354 -4.76 -15.22 6.20
N LEU A 355 -5.45 -14.82 7.27
CA LEU A 355 -4.89 -14.84 8.62
C LEU A 355 -4.92 -16.30 9.16
N PRO A 356 -3.93 -16.72 9.97
CA PRO A 356 -3.84 -18.07 10.54
C PRO A 356 -5.14 -18.68 11.09
N ASN A 357 -5.98 -17.88 11.76
CA ASN A 357 -7.24 -18.33 12.38
C ASN A 357 -8.50 -17.83 11.65
N ALA A 358 -8.36 -17.37 10.40
CA ALA A 358 -9.45 -16.86 9.57
C ALA A 358 -9.48 -17.55 8.19
N ILE A 359 -9.09 -18.84 8.16
CA ILE A 359 -9.10 -19.65 6.94
C ILE A 359 -10.55 -19.82 6.48
N ARG A 360 -10.81 -19.45 5.23
CA ARG A 360 -12.13 -19.57 4.58
C ARG A 360 -11.89 -20.04 3.15
N PRO A 361 -11.95 -21.36 2.88
CA PRO A 361 -11.43 -21.94 1.64
C PRO A 361 -12.12 -21.39 0.39
N VAL A 362 -13.43 -21.17 0.44
CA VAL A 362 -14.18 -20.57 -0.69
C VAL A 362 -13.67 -19.17 -1.01
N ARG A 363 -13.45 -18.32 0.00
CA ARG A 363 -12.91 -16.98 -0.21
C ARG A 363 -11.50 -17.04 -0.79
N GLN A 364 -10.64 -17.90 -0.23
CA GLN A 364 -9.26 -18.05 -0.71
C GLN A 364 -9.22 -18.53 -2.16
N LEU A 365 -10.12 -19.45 -2.53
CA LEU A 365 -10.29 -19.90 -3.91
C LEU A 365 -10.74 -18.77 -4.84
N LEU A 366 -11.70 -17.94 -4.42
CA LEU A 366 -12.13 -16.77 -5.21
C LEU A 366 -10.98 -15.77 -5.41
N PHE A 367 -10.19 -15.51 -4.37
CA PHE A 367 -8.99 -14.66 -4.49
C PHE A 367 -7.96 -15.26 -5.43
N LEU A 368 -7.74 -16.58 -5.37
CA LEU A 368 -6.81 -17.29 -6.25
C LEU A 368 -7.27 -17.23 -7.72
N LEU A 369 -8.53 -17.60 -7.99
CA LEU A 369 -9.10 -17.58 -9.34
C LEU A 369 -9.14 -16.15 -9.90
N GLY A 370 -9.52 -15.17 -9.08
CA GLY A 370 -9.50 -13.76 -9.47
C GLY A 370 -8.08 -13.26 -9.80
N SER A 371 -7.07 -13.70 -9.04
CA SER A 371 -5.66 -13.37 -9.32
C SER A 371 -5.19 -14.00 -10.63
N ILE A 372 -5.50 -15.28 -10.86
CA ILE A 372 -5.14 -15.98 -12.10
C ILE A 372 -5.80 -15.31 -13.31
N LEU A 373 -7.10 -14.99 -13.22
CA LEU A 373 -7.82 -14.32 -14.29
C LEU A 373 -7.25 -12.93 -14.58
N LEU A 374 -6.99 -12.14 -13.53
CA LEU A 374 -6.42 -10.80 -13.67
C LEU A 374 -5.04 -10.86 -14.32
N THR A 375 -4.13 -11.68 -13.79
CA THR A 375 -2.77 -11.83 -14.33
C THR A 375 -2.81 -12.37 -15.75
N GLY A 376 -3.63 -13.38 -16.04
CA GLY A 376 -3.76 -13.94 -17.39
C GLY A 376 -4.29 -12.92 -18.39
N THR A 377 -5.26 -12.09 -18.00
CA THR A 377 -5.80 -11.02 -18.85
C THR A 377 -4.76 -9.93 -19.10
N LEU A 378 -4.01 -9.53 -18.08
CA LEU A 378 -2.96 -8.53 -18.20
C LEU A 378 -1.81 -9.01 -19.11
N VAL A 379 -1.36 -10.25 -18.92
CA VAL A 379 -0.32 -10.86 -19.75
C VAL A 379 -0.79 -11.02 -21.20
N TRP A 380 -2.02 -11.51 -21.41
CA TRP A 380 -2.59 -11.67 -22.75
C TRP A 380 -2.64 -10.35 -23.52
N ASN A 381 -3.07 -9.27 -22.86
CA ASN A 381 -3.18 -7.97 -23.50
C ASN A 381 -1.83 -7.25 -23.65
N GLY A 382 -0.89 -7.41 -22.72
CA GLY A 382 0.36 -6.66 -22.75
C GLY A 382 1.52 -7.34 -23.49
N ILE A 383 1.56 -8.68 -23.54
CA ILE A 383 2.60 -9.42 -24.30
C ILE A 383 2.06 -9.89 -25.67
N GLY A 384 0.75 -10.09 -25.80
CA GLY A 384 0.13 -10.55 -27.05
C GLY A 384 -0.10 -9.48 -28.11
N GLY A 385 0.35 -8.24 -27.89
CA GLY A 385 0.27 -7.15 -28.87
C GLY A 385 1.38 -7.22 -29.92
N ASP A 386 1.14 -6.66 -31.10
CA ASP A 386 2.17 -6.46 -32.13
C ASP A 386 3.25 -5.49 -31.61
N SER A 387 4.47 -5.61 -32.12
CA SER A 387 5.62 -4.74 -31.80
C SER A 387 5.33 -3.25 -31.99
N SER A 388 4.35 -2.90 -32.83
CA SER A 388 3.83 -1.53 -33.00
C SER A 388 3.25 -0.93 -31.72
N SER A 389 2.84 -1.76 -30.75
CA SER A 389 2.33 -1.31 -29.45
C SER A 389 3.43 -1.08 -28.40
N TRP A 390 4.68 -1.45 -28.71
CA TRP A 390 5.79 -1.23 -27.81
C TRP A 390 6.15 0.25 -27.79
N ASP A 391 6.57 0.73 -26.62
CA ASP A 391 7.18 2.04 -26.54
C ASP A 391 8.54 2.04 -27.24
N VAL A 392 9.01 3.25 -27.58
CA VAL A 392 10.23 3.48 -28.36
C VAL A 392 11.46 2.89 -27.69
N ASP A 393 11.61 3.02 -26.37
CA ASP A 393 12.77 2.50 -25.64
C ASP A 393 12.80 0.96 -25.68
N THR A 394 11.65 0.33 -25.48
CA THR A 394 11.53 -1.13 -25.55
C THR A 394 11.84 -1.63 -26.96
N ALA A 395 11.26 -1.01 -27.99
CA ALA A 395 11.53 -1.38 -29.38
C ALA A 395 13.01 -1.20 -29.75
N ASN A 396 13.61 -0.07 -29.40
CA ASN A 396 15.02 0.22 -29.63
C ASN A 396 15.92 -0.81 -28.92
N GLY A 397 15.61 -1.15 -27.67
CA GLY A 397 16.37 -2.12 -26.89
C GLY A 397 16.31 -3.54 -27.45
N VAL A 398 15.13 -4.02 -27.85
CA VAL A 398 14.99 -5.36 -28.49
C VAL A 398 15.69 -5.35 -29.85
N ALA A 399 15.50 -4.31 -30.66
CA ALA A 399 16.15 -4.22 -31.96
C ALA A 399 17.68 -4.18 -31.85
N GLN A 400 18.23 -3.50 -30.84
CA GLN A 400 19.67 -3.50 -30.56
C GLN A 400 20.19 -4.92 -30.26
N GLU A 401 19.45 -5.71 -29.49
CA GLU A 401 19.80 -7.10 -29.20
C GLU A 401 19.78 -7.96 -30.47
N LYS A 402 18.74 -7.82 -31.30
CA LYS A 402 18.65 -8.47 -32.62
C LYS A 402 19.81 -8.09 -33.54
N ILE A 403 20.17 -6.80 -33.57
CA ILE A 403 21.34 -6.29 -34.28
C ILE A 403 22.63 -6.92 -33.75
N SER A 404 22.80 -7.05 -32.43
CA SER A 404 23.97 -7.70 -31.81
C SER A 404 24.07 -9.18 -32.21
N ASN A 405 22.93 -9.87 -32.29
CA ASN A 405 22.82 -11.27 -32.72
C ASN A 405 22.87 -11.47 -34.24
N GLN A 406 23.03 -10.39 -35.02
CA GLN A 406 23.04 -10.38 -36.48
C GLN A 406 21.70 -10.77 -37.13
N GLU A 407 20.60 -10.62 -36.40
CA GLU A 407 19.22 -10.89 -36.82
C GLU A 407 18.59 -9.64 -37.46
N TRP A 408 19.18 -9.17 -38.56
CA TRP A 408 18.86 -7.87 -39.16
C TRP A 408 17.40 -7.72 -39.59
N LYS A 409 16.79 -8.79 -40.10
CA LYS A 409 15.41 -8.75 -40.60
C LYS A 409 14.41 -8.58 -39.46
N GLU A 410 14.64 -9.26 -38.34
CA GLU A 410 13.81 -9.13 -37.15
C GLU A 410 13.91 -7.74 -36.55
N ALA A 411 15.12 -7.15 -36.50
CA ALA A 411 15.30 -5.76 -36.07
C ALA A 411 14.52 -4.75 -36.95
N GLU A 412 14.52 -4.96 -38.27
CA GLU A 412 13.72 -4.15 -39.19
C GLU A 412 12.21 -4.34 -38.96
N ASP A 413 11.75 -5.58 -38.78
CA ASP A 413 10.33 -5.89 -38.58
C ASP A 413 9.80 -5.29 -37.26
N ILE A 414 10.64 -5.13 -36.24
CA ILE A 414 10.31 -4.46 -34.97
C ILE A 414 10.27 -2.94 -35.11
N LEU A 415 11.23 -2.34 -35.82
CA LEU A 415 11.38 -0.87 -35.86
C LEU A 415 10.53 -0.21 -36.95
N SER A 416 10.19 -0.92 -38.02
CA SER A 416 9.40 -0.35 -39.13
C SER A 416 8.03 0.15 -38.66
N PRO A 417 7.24 -0.61 -37.86
CA PRO A 417 5.96 -0.13 -37.35
C PRO A 417 6.10 1.09 -36.42
N VAL A 418 7.17 1.16 -35.61
CA VAL A 418 7.44 2.31 -34.73
C VAL A 418 7.69 3.58 -35.54
N VAL A 419 8.36 3.46 -36.69
CA VAL A 419 8.60 4.57 -37.60
C VAL A 419 7.33 4.97 -38.37
N GLU A 420 6.49 4.01 -38.75
CA GLU A 420 5.27 4.27 -39.53
C GLU A 420 4.10 4.82 -38.70
N GLU A 421 3.92 4.31 -37.48
CA GLU A 421 2.72 4.56 -36.65
C GLU A 421 3.04 5.25 -35.31
N GLY A 422 4.31 5.25 -34.90
CA GLY A 422 4.75 5.70 -33.58
C GLY A 422 5.33 7.12 -33.54
N SER A 423 6.17 7.36 -32.54
CA SER A 423 6.94 8.60 -32.35
C SER A 423 8.43 8.25 -32.26
N PRO A 424 9.07 7.84 -33.38
CA PRO A 424 10.45 7.36 -33.39
C PRO A 424 11.42 8.44 -32.94
N ASP A 425 12.52 8.04 -32.30
CA ASP A 425 13.62 8.94 -31.97
C ASP A 425 14.82 8.75 -32.91
N ALA A 426 15.87 9.56 -32.72
CA ALA A 426 17.09 9.46 -33.52
C ALA A 426 17.70 8.05 -33.47
N GLN A 427 17.60 7.37 -32.33
CA GLN A 427 18.14 6.04 -32.11
C GLN A 427 17.33 4.97 -32.86
N THR A 428 16.00 5.08 -32.91
CA THR A 428 15.10 4.23 -33.71
C THR A 428 15.49 4.28 -35.18
N TYR A 429 15.57 5.50 -35.73
CA TYR A 429 15.94 5.69 -37.12
C TYR A 429 17.34 5.16 -37.43
N PHE A 430 18.30 5.36 -36.53
CA PHE A 430 19.65 4.86 -36.69
C PHE A 430 19.70 3.33 -36.67
N TYR A 431 19.06 2.65 -35.70
CA TYR A 431 19.04 1.19 -35.64
C TYR A 431 18.33 0.58 -36.86
N LEU A 432 17.21 1.16 -37.30
CA LEU A 432 16.53 0.73 -38.50
C LEU A 432 17.44 0.87 -39.72
N SER A 433 18.08 2.03 -39.89
CA SER A 433 19.03 2.26 -40.99
C SER A 433 20.21 1.29 -40.96
N TYR A 434 20.71 0.94 -39.78
CA TYR A 434 21.82 0.01 -39.63
C TYR A 434 21.42 -1.40 -40.06
N ALA A 435 20.23 -1.86 -39.64
CA ALA A 435 19.66 -3.14 -40.09
C ALA A 435 19.44 -3.17 -41.62
N GLU A 436 18.96 -2.07 -42.21
CA GLU A 436 18.79 -1.90 -43.65
C GLU A 436 20.12 -1.94 -44.42
N ILE A 437 21.17 -1.26 -43.91
CA ILE A 437 22.52 -1.30 -44.50
C ILE A 437 23.04 -2.73 -44.54
N LYS A 438 22.90 -3.50 -43.45
CA LYS A 438 23.33 -4.91 -43.40
C LYS A 438 22.55 -5.81 -44.36
N GLN A 439 21.35 -5.41 -44.74
CA GLN A 439 20.54 -6.06 -45.77
C GLN A 439 20.73 -5.48 -47.18
N ASN A 440 21.69 -4.58 -47.39
CA ASN A 440 21.96 -3.91 -48.66
C ASN A 440 20.82 -3.01 -49.17
N LYS A 441 19.95 -2.52 -48.27
CA LYS A 441 18.84 -1.60 -48.56
C LYS A 441 19.30 -0.15 -48.38
N LEU A 442 20.21 0.32 -49.24
CA LEU A 442 20.88 1.63 -49.06
C LEU A 442 19.96 2.85 -49.22
N ALA A 443 18.96 2.79 -50.11
CA ALA A 443 18.04 3.89 -50.35
C ALA A 443 17.16 4.23 -49.12
N PRO A 444 16.45 3.26 -48.49
CA PRO A 444 15.72 3.56 -47.27
C PRO A 444 16.66 3.88 -46.09
N ALA A 445 17.84 3.23 -46.00
CA ALA A 445 18.81 3.54 -44.96
C ALA A 445 19.28 5.01 -45.00
N LYS A 446 19.56 5.54 -46.20
CA LYS A 446 19.91 6.95 -46.39
C LYS A 446 18.79 7.88 -45.89
N LYS A 447 17.53 7.53 -46.17
CA LYS A 447 16.36 8.31 -45.72
C LYS A 447 16.26 8.31 -44.19
N HIS A 448 16.38 7.14 -43.55
CA HIS A 448 16.30 7.02 -42.10
C HIS A 448 17.47 7.68 -41.39
N LEU A 449 18.70 7.61 -41.91
CA LEU A 449 19.83 8.36 -41.35
C LEU A 449 19.64 9.88 -41.41
N LYS A 450 19.02 10.39 -42.48
CA LYS A 450 18.66 11.82 -42.55
C LYS A 450 17.61 12.18 -41.50
N ALA A 451 16.57 11.35 -41.33
CA ALA A 451 15.57 11.53 -40.27
C ALA A 451 16.18 11.48 -38.86
N ALA A 452 17.13 10.57 -38.60
CA ALA A 452 17.85 10.52 -37.33
C ALA A 452 18.58 11.84 -37.01
N LEU A 453 19.17 12.47 -38.02
CA LEU A 453 19.87 13.75 -37.90
C LEU A 453 18.95 14.97 -37.87
N GLU A 454 17.69 14.82 -38.31
CA GLU A 454 16.65 15.84 -38.12
C GLU A 454 16.18 15.87 -36.66
N GLU A 455 16.13 14.71 -35.99
CA GLU A 455 15.82 14.59 -34.56
C GLU A 455 17.01 14.98 -33.66
N ASP A 456 18.22 14.48 -33.96
CA ASP A 456 19.44 14.85 -33.24
C ASP A 456 20.61 15.10 -34.21
N ASP A 457 20.89 16.38 -34.49
CA ASP A 457 21.97 16.81 -35.36
C ASP A 457 23.37 16.55 -34.78
N ARG A 458 23.47 16.13 -33.52
CA ARG A 458 24.71 15.77 -32.83
C ARG A 458 24.96 14.27 -32.83
N PHE A 459 24.10 13.48 -33.47
CA PHE A 459 24.23 12.03 -33.46
C PHE A 459 25.34 11.57 -34.43
N HIS A 460 26.55 11.42 -33.89
CA HIS A 460 27.76 11.28 -34.69
C HIS A 460 27.84 9.97 -35.48
N GLU A 461 27.27 8.89 -34.95
CA GLU A 461 27.18 7.60 -35.64
C GLU A 461 26.32 7.71 -36.90
N ALA A 462 25.22 8.46 -36.84
CA ALA A 462 24.37 8.69 -37.99
C ALA A 462 25.09 9.53 -39.07
N HIS A 463 25.83 10.57 -38.66
CA HIS A 463 26.72 11.30 -39.56
C HIS A 463 27.75 10.40 -40.26
N TYR A 464 28.41 9.52 -39.50
CA TYR A 464 29.42 8.62 -40.04
C TYR A 464 28.83 7.61 -41.04
N ASN A 465 27.74 6.93 -40.68
CA ASN A 465 27.10 5.96 -41.57
C ASN A 465 26.52 6.61 -42.83
N LEU A 466 25.98 7.83 -42.72
CA LEU A 466 25.47 8.56 -43.87
C LEU A 466 26.59 8.95 -44.83
N ALA A 467 27.75 9.36 -44.31
CA ALA A 467 28.92 9.64 -45.14
C ALA A 467 29.36 8.41 -45.95
N LEU A 468 29.36 7.21 -45.35
CA LEU A 468 29.70 5.97 -46.05
C LEU A 468 28.75 5.67 -47.21
N ILE A 469 27.44 5.85 -47.04
CA ILE A 469 26.44 5.65 -48.11
C ILE A 469 26.58 6.72 -49.21
N LEU A 470 26.89 7.96 -48.83
CA LEU A 470 27.08 9.07 -49.77
C LEU A 470 28.31 8.85 -50.68
N ILE A 471 29.36 8.21 -50.17
CA ILE A 471 30.52 7.81 -50.97
C ILE A 471 30.10 6.82 -52.05
N ASP A 472 29.36 5.77 -51.69
CA ASP A 472 28.91 4.74 -52.62
C ASP A 472 27.94 5.28 -53.69
N SER A 473 27.24 6.37 -53.39
CA SER A 473 26.34 7.06 -54.33
C SER A 473 27.03 8.16 -55.17
N GLY A 474 28.33 8.40 -54.96
CA GLY A 474 29.10 9.41 -55.69
C GLY A 474 28.89 10.86 -55.23
N GLU A 475 28.18 11.07 -54.11
CA GLU A 475 27.85 12.39 -53.54
C GLU A 475 28.96 12.87 -52.59
N ARG A 476 30.18 12.99 -53.13
CA ARG A 476 31.41 13.19 -52.34
C ARG A 476 31.42 14.46 -51.48
N GLU A 477 30.89 15.58 -51.97
CA GLU A 477 30.87 16.85 -51.21
C GLU A 477 29.99 16.74 -49.96
N GLU A 478 28.80 16.12 -50.09
CA GLU A 478 27.90 15.87 -48.96
C GLU A 478 28.53 14.85 -48.00
N ALA A 479 29.18 13.80 -48.52
CA ALA A 479 29.91 12.83 -47.71
C ALA A 479 30.99 13.50 -46.84
N LEU A 480 31.77 14.43 -47.41
CA LEU A 480 32.82 15.15 -46.69
C LEU A 480 32.23 16.00 -45.54
N LEU A 481 31.07 16.65 -45.76
CA LEU A 481 30.39 17.42 -44.73
C LEU A 481 29.97 16.55 -43.54
N HIS A 482 29.37 15.40 -43.80
CA HIS A 482 28.94 14.48 -42.73
C HIS A 482 30.12 13.81 -42.02
N ALA A 483 31.16 13.40 -42.75
CA ALA A 483 32.38 12.84 -42.16
C ALA A 483 33.09 13.86 -41.24
N LYS A 484 33.14 15.13 -41.66
CA LYS A 484 33.68 16.22 -40.84
C LYS A 484 32.87 16.38 -39.54
N LYS A 485 31.54 16.43 -39.62
CA LYS A 485 30.67 16.55 -38.44
C LYS A 485 30.85 15.39 -37.47
N ALA A 486 30.86 14.14 -37.95
CA ALA A 486 31.12 12.96 -37.11
C ALA A 486 32.44 13.09 -36.35
N TYR A 487 33.52 13.48 -37.03
CA TYR A 487 34.83 13.69 -36.41
C TYR A 487 34.83 14.86 -35.40
N GLU A 488 34.15 15.97 -35.70
CA GLU A 488 34.07 17.11 -34.78
C GLU A 488 33.29 16.78 -33.50
N LEU A 489 32.23 15.98 -33.61
CA LEU A 489 31.39 15.53 -32.50
C LEU A 489 32.09 14.47 -31.63
N ASN A 490 32.89 13.58 -32.21
CA ASN A 490 33.68 12.59 -31.48
C ASN A 490 35.11 12.44 -32.04
N ARG A 491 36.02 13.28 -31.53
CA ARG A 491 37.44 13.31 -31.96
C ARG A 491 38.27 12.10 -31.51
N GLN A 492 37.74 11.28 -30.61
CA GLN A 492 38.48 10.13 -30.07
C GLN A 492 38.34 8.89 -30.98
N ASP A 493 37.35 8.87 -31.87
CA ASP A 493 37.13 7.77 -32.79
C ASP A 493 38.09 7.85 -33.99
N LYS A 494 39.01 6.88 -34.07
CA LYS A 494 40.02 6.78 -35.13
C LYS A 494 39.41 6.53 -36.52
N ASN A 495 38.24 5.89 -36.59
CA ASN A 495 37.58 5.63 -37.87
C ASN A 495 37.02 6.93 -38.45
N TYR A 496 36.49 7.81 -37.60
CA TYR A 496 35.94 9.09 -38.03
C TYR A 496 37.06 10.00 -38.56
N GLU A 497 38.19 10.06 -37.85
CA GLU A 497 39.38 10.80 -38.30
C GLU A 497 39.89 10.29 -39.64
N LYS A 498 39.98 8.96 -39.80
CA LYS A 498 40.44 8.32 -41.03
C LYS A 498 39.53 8.66 -42.21
N LEU A 499 38.22 8.49 -42.07
CA LEU A 499 37.24 8.77 -43.11
C LEU A 499 37.29 10.25 -43.54
N TYR A 500 37.35 11.17 -42.58
CA TYR A 500 37.46 12.60 -42.87
C TYR A 500 38.74 12.94 -43.65
N LYS A 501 39.89 12.40 -43.25
CA LYS A 501 41.17 12.61 -43.96
C LYS A 501 41.18 12.03 -45.36
N GLU A 502 40.61 10.83 -45.55
CA GLU A 502 40.51 10.18 -46.86
C GLU A 502 39.70 11.03 -47.85
N LEU A 503 38.55 11.56 -47.40
CA LEU A 503 37.70 12.42 -48.22
C LEU A 503 38.31 13.81 -48.47
N GLN A 504 39.08 14.33 -47.54
CA GLN A 504 39.79 15.60 -47.68
C GLN A 504 41.01 15.51 -48.63
N GLY A 505 41.63 14.34 -48.74
CA GLY A 505 42.93 14.16 -49.41
C GLY A 505 42.90 13.53 -50.80
N SER A 506 41.73 13.33 -51.43
CA SER A 506 41.66 12.80 -52.80
C SER A 506 41.13 13.82 -53.81
N ASP A 507 41.96 14.83 -54.06
CA ASP A 507 41.89 15.71 -55.24
C ASP A 507 42.82 15.22 -56.36
#